data_AF-A0A2T2S5U2-F1
#
_entry.id   AF-A0A2T2S5U2-F1
#
_cell.length_a   1.000
_cell.length_b   1.000
_cell.length_c   1.000
_cell.angle_alpha   90.00
_cell.angle_beta   90.00
_cell.angle_gamma   90.00
#
_symmetry.space_group_name_H-M   'P 1'
#
loop_
_entity.id
_entity.type
_entity.pdbx_description
1 polymer ?
#
loop_
_entity_poly.entity_id
_entity_poly.type
_entity_poly.pdbx_seq_one_letter_code
_entity_poly.pdbx_strand_id
1 'polypeptide(L)'
;MAASEVDANDRPDEEATSDAASSSPSEEETADAAGAAWPRLQRKVLRRAIRHLPRSGNREAASTIDPPPRQTGGYTRWLPVLRALPWALGALFAVSFAWDFPGVTVTVAGYTVALENLLRFTAVSGLVGFGTNWLAITMLFRPREARPLVGQGLVPAQRERVAYRLAEAVSDELINKTIIKEKIRESGLVAQYRDRLVAAAGEVATDDAVRTEIKTLLCQILRDILSTPSVQKRIVTLTAQQVEAHASDGLSGLALRAYRFFGEEDFRARLHETVRRLPKAIDPLVEEIDPVLDRLPAELERRSDEIEALLMQLILRLVDALDVDRMIYENVRAYDERQLEMLLRRTTNEQLNYIKYLGAVLGIVGGFIIWAPAASLVVFTTFGLAIYALDEILYRSRTDPAPSS
;
A
#
# COMPACT_ATOMS: atom_id res chain seq x y z
N MET A 1 57.61 -21.63 -34.64
CA MET A 1 56.75 -21.75 -35.83
C MET A 1 56.16 -20.37 -36.08
N ALA A 2 56.87 -19.56 -36.87
CA ALA A 2 56.56 -19.25 -38.27
C ALA A 2 55.38 -18.24 -38.35
N ALA A 3 55.63 -16.93 -38.36
CA ALA A 3 56.09 -16.08 -39.49
C ALA A 3 54.96 -15.73 -40.48
N SER A 4 54.63 -14.44 -40.59
CA SER A 4 54.70 -13.65 -41.83
C SER A 4 54.28 -12.19 -41.56
N GLU A 5 55.26 -11.29 -41.67
CA GLU A 5 55.08 -9.90 -42.10
C GLU A 5 54.65 -9.85 -43.58
N VAL A 6 54.35 -8.63 -44.06
CA VAL A 6 54.46 -8.06 -45.43
C VAL A 6 53.26 -7.12 -45.66
N ASP A 7 53.39 -5.89 -46.15
CA ASP A 7 54.50 -4.96 -46.35
C ASP A 7 53.89 -3.59 -46.70
N ALA A 8 54.73 -2.57 -46.62
CA ALA A 8 54.56 -1.19 -46.99
C ALA A 8 54.19 -0.96 -48.47
N ASN A 9 53.46 0.13 -48.72
CA ASN A 9 53.79 1.22 -49.66
C ASN A 9 52.59 2.19 -49.70
N ASP A 10 52.63 3.46 -50.08
CA ASP A 10 53.59 4.56 -50.20
C ASP A 10 52.74 5.69 -50.82
N ARG A 11 53.09 6.94 -50.51
CA ARG A 11 52.41 8.20 -50.90
C ARG A 11 52.55 8.46 -52.43
N PRO A 12 51.84 9.40 -53.11
CA PRO A 12 51.76 10.82 -52.71
C PRO A 12 50.54 11.68 -53.13
N ASP A 13 50.58 12.90 -52.58
CA ASP A 13 49.90 14.18 -52.81
C ASP A 13 49.09 14.40 -54.10
N GLU A 14 47.92 15.03 -53.95
CA GLU A 14 47.38 15.99 -54.93
C GLU A 14 46.68 17.15 -54.21
N GLU A 15 47.14 18.36 -54.54
CA GLU A 15 46.63 19.67 -54.12
C GLU A 15 45.34 20.09 -54.84
N ALA A 16 44.66 21.07 -54.23
CA ALA A 16 43.63 21.97 -54.79
C ALA A 16 42.22 21.36 -54.91
N THR A 17 41.13 22.02 -54.54
CA THR A 17 40.79 23.45 -54.66
C THR A 17 39.74 23.86 -53.62
N SER A 18 39.78 25.15 -53.27
CA SER A 18 38.65 25.99 -52.83
C SER A 18 37.26 25.45 -53.18
N ASP A 19 36.36 25.40 -52.20
CA ASP A 19 35.17 26.23 -52.26
C ASP A 19 34.51 26.39 -50.88
N ALA A 20 34.66 27.60 -50.36
CA ALA A 20 33.84 28.14 -49.28
C ALA A 20 32.41 28.33 -49.81
N ALA A 21 31.60 27.27 -49.77
CA ALA A 21 30.16 27.40 -49.91
C ALA A 21 29.55 27.60 -48.52
N SER A 22 29.29 28.86 -48.19
CA SER A 22 28.38 29.26 -47.13
C SER A 22 26.97 28.69 -47.43
N SER A 23 26.70 27.48 -46.96
CA SER A 23 25.36 26.89 -46.99
C SER A 23 24.54 27.51 -45.86
N SER A 24 23.69 28.47 -46.21
CA SER A 24 22.54 28.86 -45.41
C SER A 24 21.77 27.60 -45.01
N PRO A 25 21.37 27.41 -43.73
CA PRO A 25 20.65 26.21 -43.34
C PRO A 25 19.31 26.18 -44.08
N SER A 26 19.05 25.07 -44.79
CA SER A 26 17.80 24.80 -45.48
C SER A 26 16.64 24.65 -44.48
N GLU A 27 15.45 25.14 -44.85
CA GLU A 27 14.24 25.17 -44.01
C GLU A 27 13.85 23.79 -43.43
N GLU A 28 14.27 22.68 -44.05
CA GLU A 28 14.09 21.30 -43.55
C GLU A 28 14.95 20.96 -42.30
N GLU A 29 16.18 21.46 -42.19
CA GLU A 29 17.02 21.23 -40.99
C GLU A 29 16.47 21.98 -39.77
N THR A 30 15.83 23.14 -39.98
CA THR A 30 15.22 23.92 -38.91
C THR A 30 13.93 23.31 -38.37
N ALA A 31 13.18 22.58 -39.21
CA ALA A 31 11.98 21.86 -38.81
C ALA A 31 12.32 20.58 -38.03
N ASP A 32 13.38 19.86 -38.41
CA ASP A 32 13.83 18.64 -37.73
C ASP A 32 14.49 18.96 -36.36
N ALA A 33 15.16 20.11 -36.26
CA ALA A 33 15.67 20.63 -34.99
C ALA A 33 14.54 20.94 -33.97
N ALA A 34 13.35 21.34 -34.44
CA ALA A 34 12.18 21.66 -33.62
C ALA A 34 11.59 20.45 -32.91
N GLY A 35 11.35 19.38 -33.67
CA GLY A 35 10.82 18.12 -33.14
C GLY A 35 11.74 17.49 -32.11
N ALA A 36 13.06 17.74 -32.22
CA ALA A 36 14.07 17.19 -31.35
C ALA A 36 14.36 18.02 -30.08
N ALA A 37 14.02 19.30 -30.02
CA ALA A 37 14.36 20.19 -28.89
C ALA A 37 13.58 19.85 -27.60
N TRP A 38 12.28 19.53 -27.71
CA TRP A 38 11.46 19.14 -26.55
C TRP A 38 11.92 17.82 -25.91
N PRO A 39 12.16 16.74 -26.68
CA PRO A 39 12.73 15.50 -26.14
C PRO A 39 14.11 15.66 -25.48
N ARG A 40 14.90 16.66 -25.93
CA ARG A 40 16.20 16.99 -25.33
C ARG A 40 16.03 17.72 -24.00
N LEU A 41 15.16 18.73 -23.94
CA LEU A 41 14.81 19.43 -22.69
C LEU A 41 14.27 18.44 -21.66
N GLN A 42 13.27 17.63 -22.05
CA GLN A 42 12.65 16.65 -21.16
C GLN A 42 13.69 15.71 -20.56
N ARG A 43 14.63 15.19 -21.37
CA ARG A 43 15.71 14.31 -20.87
C ARG A 43 16.65 15.02 -19.89
N LYS A 44 17.06 16.26 -20.19
CA LYS A 44 17.95 17.04 -19.32
C LYS A 44 17.28 17.38 -17.97
N VAL A 45 16.03 17.86 -18.02
CA VAL A 45 15.21 18.16 -16.83
C VAL A 45 14.99 16.89 -16.00
N LEU A 46 14.58 15.79 -16.62
CA LEU A 46 14.31 14.53 -15.93
C LEU A 46 15.58 13.98 -15.26
N ARG A 47 16.73 14.01 -15.94
CA ARG A 47 18.03 13.59 -15.35
C ARG A 47 18.44 14.42 -14.13
N ARG A 48 18.08 15.70 -14.09
CA ARG A 48 18.38 16.59 -12.96
C ARG A 48 17.39 16.34 -11.83
N ALA A 49 16.09 16.35 -12.13
CA ALA A 49 15.01 16.15 -11.17
C ALA A 49 15.04 14.76 -10.50
N ILE A 50 15.44 13.70 -11.23
CA ILE A 50 15.54 12.34 -10.68
C ILE A 50 16.51 12.26 -9.49
N ARG A 51 17.52 13.14 -9.37
CA ARG A 51 18.45 13.12 -8.23
C ARG A 51 17.78 13.44 -6.90
N HIS A 52 16.64 14.14 -6.94
CA HIS A 52 15.82 14.48 -5.78
C HIS A 52 14.63 13.55 -5.59
N LEU A 53 14.44 12.55 -6.47
CA LEU A 53 13.42 11.53 -6.24
C LEU A 53 13.75 10.73 -4.98
N PRO A 54 12.71 10.25 -4.26
CA PRO A 54 12.94 9.35 -3.14
C PRO A 54 13.72 8.13 -3.65
N ARG A 55 14.99 8.00 -3.21
CA ARG A 55 15.59 6.68 -3.13
C ARG A 55 14.64 5.87 -2.26
N SER A 56 14.10 4.78 -2.78
CA SER A 56 13.29 3.84 -2.01
C SER A 56 14.07 3.55 -0.74
N GLY A 57 13.67 4.20 0.36
CA GLY A 57 14.39 4.13 1.62
C GLY A 57 14.50 2.66 2.00
N ASN A 58 15.68 2.29 2.50
CA ASN A 58 15.98 0.97 3.03
C ASN A 58 14.75 0.41 3.75
N ARG A 59 14.08 -0.54 3.09
CA ARG A 59 12.84 -1.16 3.59
C ARG A 59 13.09 -2.00 4.85
N GLU A 60 14.36 -2.08 5.27
CA GLU A 60 14.87 -2.85 6.41
C GLU A 60 14.66 -2.17 7.77
N ALA A 61 14.33 -0.87 7.83
CA ALA A 61 14.05 -0.18 9.10
C ALA A 61 12.55 0.02 9.37
N ALA A 62 11.67 -0.67 8.64
CA ALA A 62 10.26 -0.74 9.00
C ALA A 62 10.15 -1.62 10.25
N SER A 63 9.82 -0.99 11.39
CA SER A 63 9.52 -1.61 12.67
C SER A 63 8.96 -3.03 12.51
N THR A 64 9.78 -4.04 12.79
CA THR A 64 9.30 -5.40 12.97
C THR A 64 8.42 -5.34 14.21
N ILE A 65 7.11 -5.27 14.01
CA ILE A 65 6.16 -5.44 15.09
C ILE A 65 6.36 -6.89 15.54
N ASP A 66 7.14 -7.07 16.61
CA ASP A 66 7.36 -8.38 17.17
C ASP A 66 6.00 -8.93 17.61
N PRO A 67 5.63 -10.14 17.17
CA PRO A 67 4.35 -10.71 17.56
C PRO A 67 4.30 -10.81 19.09
N PRO A 68 3.17 -10.46 19.72
CA PRO A 68 3.03 -10.63 21.17
C PRO A 68 3.36 -12.09 21.54
N PRO A 69 4.04 -12.32 22.68
CA PRO A 69 4.42 -13.67 23.08
C PRO A 69 3.19 -14.56 23.13
N ARG A 70 3.28 -15.77 22.57
CA ARG A 70 2.18 -16.74 22.63
C ARG A 70 1.85 -17.00 24.09
N GLN A 71 0.63 -16.66 24.50
CA GLN A 71 0.14 -17.03 25.82
C GLN A 71 -0.13 -18.54 25.84
N THR A 72 0.90 -19.34 26.05
CA THR A 72 0.76 -20.76 26.38
C THR A 72 0.20 -20.82 27.80
N GLY A 73 -1.12 -20.77 27.95
CA GLY A 73 -1.74 -20.88 29.27
C GLY A 73 -1.34 -22.20 29.95
N GLY A 74 -1.38 -22.25 31.28
CA GLY A 74 -0.92 -23.38 32.08
C GLY A 74 -1.53 -24.75 31.71
N TYR A 75 -2.62 -24.77 30.95
CA TYR A 75 -3.23 -25.96 30.35
C TYR A 75 -2.29 -26.73 29.39
N THR A 76 -1.34 -26.06 28.73
CA THR A 76 -0.35 -26.73 27.85
C THR A 76 0.54 -27.72 28.60
N ARG A 77 0.77 -27.50 29.91
CA ARG A 77 1.54 -28.42 30.76
C ARG A 77 0.85 -29.76 30.98
N TRP A 78 -0.48 -29.78 30.97
CA TRP A 78 -1.29 -30.98 31.21
C TRP A 78 -1.70 -31.71 29.92
N LEU A 79 -1.57 -31.05 28.77
CA LEU A 79 -1.89 -31.61 27.46
C LEU A 79 -1.21 -32.97 27.16
N PRO A 80 0.10 -33.21 27.46
CA PRO A 80 0.70 -34.52 27.21
C PRO A 80 0.06 -35.63 28.05
N VAL A 81 -0.32 -35.34 29.29
CA VAL A 81 -1.02 -36.29 30.17
C VAL A 81 -2.43 -36.58 29.65
N LEU A 82 -3.17 -35.52 29.31
CA LEU A 82 -4.52 -35.62 28.75
C LEU A 82 -4.54 -36.39 27.41
N ARG A 83 -3.46 -36.32 26.63
CA ARG A 83 -3.33 -37.08 25.37
C ARG A 83 -3.17 -38.59 25.57
N ALA A 84 -2.61 -39.02 26.69
CA ALA A 84 -2.51 -40.45 27.03
C ALA A 84 -3.84 -41.01 27.56
N LEU A 85 -4.73 -40.15 28.05
CA LEU A 85 -5.98 -40.53 28.72
C LEU A 85 -6.92 -41.42 27.89
N PRO A 86 -7.18 -41.17 26.58
CA PRO A 86 -8.05 -42.06 25.80
C PRO A 86 -7.48 -43.47 25.64
N TRP A 87 -6.15 -43.60 25.54
CA TRP A 87 -5.48 -44.89 25.48
C TRP A 87 -5.54 -45.61 26.82
N ALA A 88 -5.34 -44.89 27.92
CA ALA A 88 -5.49 -45.43 29.27
C ALA A 88 -6.93 -45.91 29.51
N LEU A 89 -7.95 -45.15 29.08
CA LEU A 89 -9.36 -45.55 29.16
C LEU A 89 -9.68 -46.76 28.29
N GLY A 90 -9.11 -46.84 27.09
CA GLY A 90 -9.23 -48.02 26.23
C GLY A 90 -8.63 -49.28 26.87
N ALA A 91 -7.45 -49.15 27.48
CA ALA A 91 -6.83 -50.24 28.23
C ALA A 91 -7.67 -50.62 29.46
N LEU A 92 -8.16 -49.64 30.21
CA LEU A 92 -9.02 -49.86 31.38
C LEU A 92 -10.33 -50.57 30.99
N PHE A 93 -10.91 -50.19 29.86
CA PHE A 93 -12.09 -50.84 29.29
C PHE A 93 -11.81 -52.30 28.90
N ALA A 94 -10.63 -52.61 28.35
CA ALA A 94 -10.26 -53.98 28.04
C ALA A 94 -10.04 -54.82 29.32
N VAL A 95 -9.37 -54.24 30.32
CA VAL A 95 -9.11 -54.89 31.61
C VAL A 95 -10.41 -55.15 32.38
N SER A 96 -11.40 -54.27 32.28
CA SER A 96 -12.67 -54.44 33.01
C SER A 96 -13.47 -55.68 32.61
N PHE A 97 -13.22 -56.27 31.42
CA PHE A 97 -13.79 -57.57 31.06
C PHE A 97 -13.14 -58.74 31.81
N ALA A 98 -11.86 -58.60 32.18
CA ALA A 98 -11.13 -59.62 32.93
C ALA A 98 -11.32 -59.44 34.44
N TRP A 99 -11.39 -58.19 34.92
CA TRP A 99 -11.48 -57.88 36.33
C TRP A 99 -12.12 -56.51 36.58
N ASP A 100 -13.27 -56.51 37.28
CA ASP A 100 -13.98 -55.29 37.68
C ASP A 100 -14.65 -55.48 39.07
N PHE A 101 -13.80 -55.62 40.09
CA PHE A 101 -14.18 -55.70 41.50
C PHE A 101 -15.38 -56.61 41.84
N PRO A 102 -15.37 -57.89 41.42
CA PRO A 102 -16.49 -58.80 41.69
C PRO A 102 -16.69 -59.02 43.20
N GLY A 103 -17.89 -58.73 43.70
CA GLY A 103 -18.26 -58.97 45.11
C GLY A 103 -17.60 -58.03 46.13
N VAL A 104 -16.91 -56.96 45.69
CA VAL A 104 -16.28 -55.98 46.60
C VAL A 104 -17.30 -54.90 46.99
N THR A 105 -17.58 -54.77 48.28
CA THR A 105 -18.44 -53.71 48.83
C THR A 105 -17.64 -52.80 49.76
N VAL A 106 -17.75 -51.50 49.58
CA VAL A 106 -17.12 -50.51 50.47
C VAL A 106 -18.21 -49.77 51.25
N THR A 107 -18.02 -49.69 52.56
CA THR A 107 -18.88 -48.90 53.45
C THR A 107 -18.31 -47.50 53.62
N VAL A 108 -19.00 -46.49 53.11
CA VAL A 108 -18.63 -45.07 53.31
C VAL A 108 -19.78 -44.37 54.00
N ALA A 109 -19.51 -43.73 55.14
CA ALA A 109 -20.49 -42.96 55.92
C ALA A 109 -21.83 -43.70 56.20
N GLY A 110 -21.78 -45.01 56.45
CA GLY A 110 -22.95 -45.85 56.75
C GLY A 110 -23.68 -46.43 55.53
N TYR A 111 -23.24 -46.11 54.31
CA TYR A 111 -23.81 -46.66 53.07
C TYR A 111 -22.88 -47.72 52.46
N THR A 112 -23.43 -48.87 52.10
CA THR A 112 -22.72 -49.94 51.37
C THR A 112 -22.82 -49.71 49.87
N VAL A 113 -21.69 -49.45 49.22
CA VAL A 113 -21.61 -49.30 47.75
C VAL A 113 -20.84 -50.48 47.17
N ALA A 114 -21.43 -51.18 46.20
CA ALA A 114 -20.78 -52.26 45.48
C ALA A 114 -19.89 -51.70 44.36
N LEU A 115 -18.62 -52.10 44.32
CA LEU A 115 -17.63 -51.66 43.33
C LEU A 115 -17.74 -52.36 41.98
N GLU A 116 -18.68 -53.28 41.86
CA GLU A 116 -18.90 -54.02 40.63
C GLU A 116 -19.19 -53.08 39.45
N ASN A 117 -18.58 -53.38 38.31
CA ASN A 117 -18.71 -52.63 37.05
C ASN A 117 -18.16 -51.19 37.07
N LEU A 118 -17.52 -50.75 38.15
CA LEU A 118 -17.01 -49.39 38.28
C LEU A 118 -16.03 -49.03 37.14
N LEU A 119 -15.08 -49.92 36.85
CA LEU A 119 -14.08 -49.67 35.82
C LEU A 119 -14.73 -49.60 34.43
N ARG A 120 -15.70 -50.47 34.17
CA ARG A 120 -16.44 -50.48 32.91
C ARG A 120 -17.28 -49.22 32.71
N PHE A 121 -18.05 -48.78 33.71
CA PHE A 121 -18.88 -47.58 33.59
C PHE A 121 -18.03 -46.32 33.41
N THR A 122 -16.94 -46.19 34.17
CA THR A 122 -16.01 -45.04 34.06
C THR A 122 -15.23 -45.05 32.75
N ALA A 123 -14.75 -46.20 32.30
CA ALA A 123 -14.02 -46.31 31.04
C ALA A 123 -14.92 -46.06 29.81
N VAL A 124 -16.11 -46.65 29.76
CA VAL A 124 -17.08 -46.43 28.67
C VAL A 124 -17.50 -44.97 28.62
N SER A 125 -17.89 -44.39 29.76
CA SER A 125 -18.34 -43.00 29.80
C SER A 125 -17.22 -42.03 29.42
N GLY A 126 -15.97 -42.30 29.86
CA GLY A 126 -14.78 -41.55 29.44
C GLY A 126 -14.50 -41.65 27.94
N LEU A 127 -14.57 -42.85 27.36
CA LEU A 127 -14.39 -43.07 25.91
C LEU A 127 -15.49 -42.40 25.09
N VAL A 128 -16.75 -42.48 25.53
CA VAL A 128 -17.87 -41.78 24.89
C VAL A 128 -17.69 -40.27 24.99
N GLY A 129 -17.29 -39.73 26.15
CA GLY A 129 -17.00 -38.31 26.34
C GLY A 129 -15.86 -37.81 25.44
N PHE A 130 -14.80 -38.61 25.27
CA PHE A 130 -13.74 -38.31 24.30
C PHE A 130 -14.23 -38.37 22.85
N GLY A 131 -14.91 -39.45 22.47
CA GLY A 131 -15.33 -39.73 21.11
C GLY A 131 -16.36 -38.73 20.59
N THR A 132 -17.33 -38.36 21.43
CA THR A 132 -18.34 -37.35 21.10
C THR A 132 -17.72 -35.98 20.86
N ASN A 133 -16.79 -35.55 21.72
CA ASN A 133 -16.17 -34.25 21.55
C ASN A 133 -15.15 -34.25 20.39
N TRP A 134 -14.44 -35.36 20.16
CA TRP A 134 -13.61 -35.54 18.96
C TRP A 134 -14.45 -35.45 17.68
N LEU A 135 -15.64 -36.07 17.68
CA LEU A 135 -16.56 -36.00 16.55
C LEU A 135 -17.08 -34.59 16.32
N ALA A 136 -17.51 -33.89 17.38
CA ALA A 136 -18.00 -32.51 17.30
C ALA A 136 -16.94 -31.55 16.73
N ILE A 137 -15.70 -31.64 17.23
CA ILE A 137 -14.58 -30.84 16.71
C ILE A 137 -14.27 -31.21 15.25
N THR A 138 -14.34 -32.49 14.91
CA THR A 138 -14.11 -32.94 13.53
C THR A 138 -15.18 -32.41 12.59
N MET A 139 -16.45 -32.42 12.99
CA MET A 139 -17.59 -31.86 12.24
C MET A 139 -17.51 -30.34 12.05
N LEU A 140 -16.78 -29.64 12.91
CA LEU A 140 -16.60 -28.19 12.78
C LEU A 140 -15.73 -27.83 11.55
N PHE A 141 -14.71 -28.64 11.23
CA PHE A 141 -13.75 -28.37 10.14
C PHE A 141 -13.85 -29.31 8.94
N ARG A 142 -14.44 -30.51 9.08
CA ARG A 142 -14.57 -31.51 8.03
C ARG A 142 -16.02 -32.01 7.95
N PRO A 143 -16.51 -32.44 6.79
CA PRO A 143 -15.85 -32.45 5.47
C PRO A 143 -15.82 -31.05 4.83
N ARG A 144 -14.83 -30.83 3.94
CA ARG A 144 -14.60 -29.52 3.28
C ARG A 144 -15.71 -29.18 2.29
N GLU A 145 -16.21 -30.18 1.58
CA GLU A 145 -17.32 -30.10 0.64
C GLU A 145 -18.53 -30.84 1.21
N ALA A 146 -19.73 -30.39 0.81
CA ALA A 146 -20.97 -31.01 1.25
C ALA A 146 -21.03 -32.47 0.80
N ARG A 147 -21.21 -33.38 1.77
CA ARG A 147 -21.44 -34.80 1.52
C ARG A 147 -22.92 -35.15 1.77
N PRO A 148 -23.49 -36.11 1.03
CA PRO A 148 -24.93 -36.40 1.07
C PRO A 148 -25.45 -36.88 2.44
N LEU A 149 -24.60 -37.48 3.29
CA LEU A 149 -24.99 -38.01 4.60
C LEU A 149 -24.59 -37.12 5.79
N VAL A 150 -23.42 -36.47 5.70
CA VAL A 150 -22.79 -35.79 6.83
C VAL A 150 -22.86 -34.26 6.70
N GLY A 151 -23.38 -33.76 5.58
CA GLY A 151 -23.36 -32.33 5.24
C GLY A 151 -21.95 -31.81 5.01
N GLN A 152 -21.77 -30.51 5.19
CA GLN A 152 -20.49 -29.81 5.17
C GLN A 152 -20.11 -29.39 6.60
N GLY A 153 -18.82 -29.32 6.92
CA GLY A 153 -18.40 -28.82 8.22
C GLY A 153 -18.82 -27.35 8.45
N LEU A 154 -19.09 -26.97 9.70
CA LEU A 154 -19.67 -25.67 10.04
C LEU A 154 -18.80 -24.47 9.59
N VAL A 155 -17.49 -24.54 9.80
CA VAL A 155 -16.56 -23.46 9.42
C VAL A 155 -16.42 -23.34 7.90
N PRO A 156 -16.18 -24.44 7.14
CA PRO A 156 -16.25 -24.38 5.69
C PRO A 156 -17.59 -23.86 5.14
N ALA A 157 -18.72 -24.20 5.76
CA ALA A 157 -20.04 -23.75 5.31
C ALA A 157 -20.28 -22.25 5.49
N GLN A 158 -19.68 -21.61 6.50
CA GLN A 158 -19.85 -20.17 6.77
C GLN A 158 -18.72 -19.30 6.18
N ARG A 159 -17.77 -19.88 5.46
CA ARG A 159 -16.54 -19.22 5.00
C ARG A 159 -16.77 -17.92 4.22
N GLU A 160 -17.72 -17.89 3.28
CA GLU A 160 -17.99 -16.71 2.45
C GLU A 160 -18.54 -15.56 3.30
N ARG A 161 -19.42 -15.90 4.26
CA ARG A 161 -19.96 -14.93 5.22
C ARG A 161 -18.85 -14.37 6.12
N VAL A 162 -17.94 -15.22 6.60
CA VAL A 162 -16.79 -14.78 7.41
C VAL A 162 -15.85 -13.88 6.60
N ALA A 163 -15.54 -14.27 5.36
CA ALA A 163 -14.70 -13.47 4.46
C ALA A 163 -15.32 -12.10 4.16
N TYR A 164 -16.64 -12.06 3.87
CA TYR A 164 -17.38 -10.82 3.67
C TYR A 164 -17.31 -9.91 4.91
N ARG A 165 -17.58 -10.45 6.10
CA ARG A 165 -17.55 -9.68 7.36
C ARG A 165 -16.16 -9.19 7.71
N LEU A 166 -15.13 -9.98 7.42
CA LEU A 166 -13.75 -9.56 7.60
C LEU A 166 -13.38 -8.43 6.62
N ALA A 167 -13.79 -8.54 5.36
CA ALA A 167 -13.59 -7.49 4.37
C ALA A 167 -14.28 -6.19 4.76
N GLU A 168 -15.54 -6.28 5.18
CA GLU A 168 -16.35 -5.16 5.69
C GLU A 168 -15.67 -4.49 6.88
N ALA A 169 -15.29 -5.25 7.92
CA ALA A 169 -14.59 -4.70 9.08
C ALA A 169 -13.23 -4.06 8.72
N VAL A 170 -12.46 -4.67 7.80
CA VAL A 170 -11.17 -4.10 7.36
C VAL A 170 -11.36 -2.81 6.57
N SER A 171 -12.34 -2.78 5.66
CA SER A 171 -12.63 -1.62 4.84
C SER A 171 -13.19 -0.47 5.67
N ASP A 172 -14.10 -0.75 6.60
CA ASP A 172 -14.82 0.28 7.35
C ASP A 172 -14.01 0.78 8.55
N GLU A 173 -13.34 -0.12 9.28
CA GLU A 173 -12.74 0.19 10.58
C GLU A 173 -11.21 0.31 10.57
N LEU A 174 -10.51 -0.38 9.66
CA LEU A 174 -9.04 -0.46 9.68
C LEU A 174 -8.36 0.38 8.59
N ILE A 175 -8.82 0.27 7.34
CA ILE A 175 -8.21 0.93 6.18
C ILE A 175 -9.32 1.58 5.36
N ASN A 176 -9.73 2.77 5.79
CA ASN A 176 -10.68 3.61 5.07
C ASN A 176 -10.01 4.90 4.55
N LYS A 177 -10.69 5.59 3.63
CA LYS A 177 -10.21 6.85 3.06
C LYS A 177 -9.91 7.90 4.13
N THR A 178 -10.70 7.95 5.19
CA THR A 178 -10.53 8.92 6.29
C THR A 178 -9.21 8.71 7.02
N ILE A 179 -8.89 7.46 7.39
CA ILE A 179 -7.63 7.09 8.06
C ILE A 179 -6.44 7.37 7.14
N ILE A 180 -6.55 7.08 5.84
CA ILE A 180 -5.49 7.37 4.86
C ILE A 180 -5.23 8.88 4.77
N LYS A 181 -6.29 9.68 4.62
CA LYS A 181 -6.18 11.14 4.56
C LYS A 181 -5.58 11.72 5.84
N GLU A 182 -6.00 11.22 7.00
CA GLU A 182 -5.43 11.62 8.29
C GLU A 182 -3.94 11.28 8.36
N LYS A 183 -3.57 10.06 7.95
CA LYS A 183 -2.17 9.65 8.00
C LYS A 183 -1.27 10.44 7.06
N ILE A 184 -1.79 10.83 5.90
CA ILE A 184 -1.07 11.72 4.97
C ILE A 184 -0.81 13.08 5.63
N ARG A 185 -1.80 13.64 6.34
CA ARG A 185 -1.67 14.90 7.06
C ARG A 185 -0.67 14.81 8.23
N GLU A 186 -0.73 13.74 9.03
CA GLU A 186 0.18 13.53 10.17
C GLU A 186 1.63 13.25 9.74
N SER A 187 1.81 12.54 8.62
CA SER A 187 3.12 12.01 8.22
C SER A 187 4.14 13.07 7.81
N GLY A 188 3.71 14.32 7.58
CA GLY A 188 4.55 15.38 7.03
C GLY A 188 5.06 15.08 5.61
N LEU A 189 4.49 14.08 4.92
CA LEU A 189 4.90 13.70 3.57
C LEU A 189 4.77 14.87 2.60
N VAL A 190 3.70 15.66 2.70
CA VAL A 190 3.46 16.78 1.77
C VAL A 190 4.57 17.82 1.86
N ALA A 191 4.96 18.22 3.08
CA ALA A 191 6.10 19.11 3.30
C ALA A 191 7.41 18.51 2.74
N GLN A 192 7.65 17.21 2.97
CA GLN A 192 8.85 16.53 2.47
C GLN A 192 8.92 16.51 0.92
N TYR A 193 7.77 16.38 0.24
CA TYR A 193 7.69 16.43 -1.22
C TYR A 193 7.77 17.86 -1.76
N ARG A 194 7.16 18.84 -1.07
CA ARG A 194 7.29 20.27 -1.37
C ARG A 194 8.77 20.68 -1.39
N ASP A 195 9.52 20.36 -0.34
CA ASP A 195 10.94 20.74 -0.24
C ASP A 195 11.77 20.16 -1.39
N ARG A 196 11.49 18.91 -1.77
CA ARG A 196 12.13 18.27 -2.91
C ARG A 196 11.75 18.89 -4.25
N LEU A 197 10.49 19.27 -4.43
CA LEU A 197 10.06 19.95 -5.65
C LEU A 197 10.71 21.32 -5.78
N VAL A 198 10.79 22.08 -4.69
CA VAL A 198 11.49 23.36 -4.66
C VAL A 198 12.97 23.19 -4.95
N ALA A 199 13.64 22.23 -4.31
CA ALA A 199 15.05 21.94 -4.57
C ALA A 199 15.31 21.49 -6.02
N ALA A 200 14.48 20.61 -6.56
CA ALA A 200 14.59 20.14 -7.94
C ALA A 200 14.35 21.27 -8.95
N ALA A 201 13.34 22.11 -8.72
CA ALA A 201 13.04 23.24 -9.58
C ALA A 201 14.15 24.30 -9.54
N GLY A 202 14.71 24.58 -8.36
CA GLY A 202 15.86 25.47 -8.22
C GLY A 202 17.07 24.98 -9.01
N GLU A 203 17.37 23.69 -8.90
CA GLU A 203 18.49 23.07 -9.59
C GLU A 203 18.30 23.02 -11.12
N VAL A 204 17.07 22.78 -11.59
CA VAL A 204 16.72 22.85 -13.01
C VAL A 204 16.79 24.28 -13.52
N ALA A 205 16.37 25.26 -12.71
CA ALA A 205 16.39 26.67 -13.08
C ALA A 205 17.81 27.24 -13.17
N THR A 206 18.78 26.77 -12.39
CA THR A 206 20.18 27.24 -12.43
C THR A 206 21.07 26.46 -13.42
N ASP A 207 20.58 25.39 -14.03
CA ASP A 207 21.37 24.55 -14.94
C ASP A 207 21.51 25.17 -16.34
N ASP A 208 22.73 25.59 -16.71
CA ASP A 208 23.01 26.24 -18.00
C ASP A 208 22.56 25.41 -19.22
N ALA A 209 22.69 24.08 -19.13
CA ALA A 209 22.31 23.20 -20.23
C ALA A 209 20.79 23.08 -20.40
N VAL A 210 20.03 23.24 -19.31
CA VAL A 210 18.57 23.38 -19.33
C VAL A 210 18.17 24.76 -19.83
N ARG A 211 18.79 25.84 -19.31
CA ARG A 211 18.49 27.23 -19.73
C ARG A 211 18.64 27.42 -21.23
N THR A 212 19.75 26.93 -21.78
CA THR A 212 20.04 27.00 -23.22
C THR A 212 18.95 26.31 -24.05
N GLU A 213 18.45 25.17 -23.58
CA GLU A 213 17.41 24.41 -24.25
C GLU A 213 16.03 25.08 -24.13
N ILE A 214 15.72 25.68 -22.97
CA ILE A 214 14.51 26.50 -22.77
C ILE A 214 14.52 27.68 -23.75
N LYS A 215 15.63 28.41 -23.83
CA LYS A 215 15.79 29.54 -24.76
C LYS A 215 15.62 29.08 -26.21
N THR A 216 16.28 27.99 -26.59
CA THR A 216 16.19 27.44 -27.95
C THR A 216 14.74 27.10 -28.31
N LEU A 217 14.04 26.38 -27.42
CA LEU A 217 12.64 26.03 -27.60
C LEU A 217 11.74 27.25 -27.71
N LEU A 218 11.98 28.25 -26.86
CA LEU A 218 11.17 29.44 -26.85
C LEU A 218 11.40 30.32 -28.09
N CYS A 219 12.66 30.54 -28.50
CA CYS A 219 13.01 31.22 -29.74
C CYS A 219 12.31 30.56 -30.93
N GLN A 220 12.31 29.24 -30.96
CA GLN A 220 11.66 28.46 -32.01
C GLN A 220 10.14 28.61 -32.00
N ILE A 221 9.49 28.43 -30.84
CA ILE A 221 8.03 28.58 -30.71
C ILE A 221 7.60 29.99 -31.11
N LEU A 222 8.26 31.05 -30.62
CA LEU A 222 7.88 32.41 -31.00
C LEU A 222 8.16 32.67 -32.48
N ARG A 223 9.26 32.14 -33.03
CA ARG A 223 9.57 32.29 -34.46
C ARG A 223 8.50 31.63 -35.33
N ASP A 224 8.05 30.44 -34.99
CA ASP A 224 7.00 29.74 -35.73
C ASP A 224 5.66 30.50 -35.67
N ILE A 225 5.27 30.93 -34.47
CA ILE A 225 4.05 31.73 -34.26
C ILE A 225 4.12 33.04 -35.05
N LEU A 226 5.25 33.76 -35.00
CA LEU A 226 5.42 35.05 -35.68
C LEU A 226 5.67 34.92 -37.18
N SER A 227 6.10 33.74 -37.67
CA SER A 227 6.23 33.44 -39.09
C SER A 227 4.90 33.00 -39.71
N THR A 228 3.90 32.65 -38.90
CA THR A 228 2.58 32.24 -39.37
C THR A 228 1.86 33.39 -40.08
N PRO A 229 1.42 33.23 -41.35
CA PRO A 229 0.82 34.32 -42.14
C PRO A 229 -0.42 34.96 -41.51
N SER A 230 -1.25 34.14 -40.84
CA SER A 230 -2.46 34.62 -40.15
C SER A 230 -2.13 35.53 -38.96
N VAL A 231 -1.06 35.22 -38.22
CA VAL A 231 -0.56 36.01 -37.09
C VAL A 231 0.02 37.33 -37.59
N GLN A 232 0.86 37.30 -38.63
CA GLN A 232 1.42 38.51 -39.24
C GLN A 232 0.32 39.45 -39.74
N LYS A 233 -0.68 38.93 -40.46
CA LYS A 233 -1.83 39.72 -40.93
C LYS A 233 -2.60 40.35 -39.76
N ARG A 234 -2.75 39.62 -38.65
CA ARG A 234 -3.40 40.12 -37.44
C ARG A 234 -2.59 41.23 -36.77
N ILE A 235 -1.27 41.06 -36.66
CA ILE A 235 -0.34 42.07 -36.15
C ILE A 235 -0.45 43.34 -37.01
N VAL A 236 -0.32 43.23 -38.34
CA VAL A 236 -0.44 44.38 -39.26
C VAL A 236 -1.77 45.10 -39.10
N THR A 237 -2.88 44.36 -39.02
CA THR A 237 -4.23 44.94 -38.89
C THR A 237 -4.40 45.65 -37.55
N LEU A 238 -3.96 45.03 -36.45
CA LEU A 238 -4.03 45.61 -35.12
C LEU A 238 -3.15 46.85 -35.03
N THR A 239 -1.90 46.79 -35.49
CA THR A 239 -0.99 47.95 -35.46
C THR A 239 -1.54 49.11 -36.30
N ALA A 240 -2.12 48.85 -37.48
CA ALA A 240 -2.76 49.87 -38.28
C ALA A 240 -3.94 50.54 -37.52
N GLN A 241 -4.80 49.75 -36.88
CA GLN A 241 -5.92 50.26 -36.08
C GLN A 241 -5.48 51.03 -34.82
N GLN A 242 -4.45 50.54 -34.11
CA GLN A 242 -3.95 51.16 -32.88
C GLN A 242 -3.28 52.50 -33.17
N VAL A 243 -2.57 52.59 -34.29
CA VAL A 243 -2.01 53.83 -34.82
C VAL A 243 -3.13 54.81 -35.18
N GLU A 244 -4.23 54.35 -35.79
CA GLU A 244 -5.40 55.20 -36.08
C GLU A 244 -6.07 55.75 -34.80
N ALA A 245 -6.20 54.91 -33.77
CA ALA A 245 -6.82 55.29 -32.50
C ALA A 245 -6.00 56.31 -31.68
N HIS A 246 -4.68 56.32 -31.83
CA HIS A 246 -3.78 57.21 -31.08
C HIS A 246 -3.21 58.38 -31.91
N ALA A 247 -3.49 58.45 -33.21
CA ALA A 247 -3.02 59.54 -34.09
C ALA A 247 -3.75 60.89 -33.87
N SER A 248 -4.60 61.00 -32.85
CA SER A 248 -5.40 62.20 -32.56
C SER A 248 -4.63 63.32 -31.84
N ASP A 249 -3.58 63.04 -31.08
CA ASP A 249 -2.88 64.06 -30.28
C ASP A 249 -1.41 64.26 -30.66
N GLY A 250 -1.08 65.46 -31.17
CA GLY A 250 0.29 65.96 -31.36
C GLY A 250 0.78 66.12 -32.82
N LEU A 251 1.87 66.89 -32.99
CA LEU A 251 2.54 67.18 -34.28
C LEU A 251 2.93 65.90 -35.05
N SER A 252 3.32 64.85 -34.34
CA SER A 252 3.66 63.53 -34.90
C SER A 252 2.44 62.83 -35.52
N GLY A 253 1.27 62.98 -34.91
CA GLY A 253 0.01 62.41 -35.40
C GLY A 253 -0.50 63.09 -36.67
N LEU A 254 -0.24 64.39 -36.83
CA LEU A 254 -0.52 65.15 -38.06
C LEU A 254 0.38 64.70 -39.22
N ALA A 255 1.69 64.55 -38.98
CA ALA A 255 2.63 64.05 -39.99
C ALA A 255 2.29 62.62 -40.43
N LEU A 256 1.93 61.75 -39.47
CA LEU A 256 1.54 60.38 -39.75
C LEU A 256 0.21 60.28 -40.50
N ARG A 257 -0.78 61.14 -40.16
CA ARG A 257 -2.04 61.26 -40.91
C ARG A 257 -1.80 61.73 -42.35
N ALA A 258 -0.93 62.72 -42.55
CA ALA A 258 -0.59 63.20 -43.89
C ALA A 258 0.09 62.11 -44.72
N TYR A 259 1.06 61.40 -44.13
CA TYR A 259 1.74 60.29 -44.80
C TYR A 259 0.78 59.16 -45.19
N ARG A 260 -0.18 58.81 -44.31
CA ARG A 260 -1.22 57.81 -44.61
C ARG A 260 -2.24 58.30 -45.64
N PHE A 261 -2.60 59.59 -45.65
CA PHE A 261 -3.57 60.17 -46.58
C PHE A 261 -3.05 60.17 -48.03
N PHE A 262 -1.74 60.36 -48.22
CA PHE A 262 -1.12 60.35 -49.54
C PHE A 262 -0.50 58.99 -49.94
N GLY A 263 -0.39 58.02 -49.01
CA GLY A 263 0.28 56.74 -49.24
C GLY A 263 -0.18 55.58 -48.34
N GLU A 264 -1.48 55.29 -48.30
CA GLU A 264 -2.04 54.20 -47.47
C GLU A 264 -1.47 52.83 -47.86
N GLU A 265 -1.27 52.60 -49.16
CA GLU A 265 -0.65 51.38 -49.70
C GLU A 265 0.82 51.26 -49.28
N ASP A 266 1.58 52.35 -49.37
CA ASP A 266 2.99 52.41 -48.95
C ASP A 266 3.16 52.21 -47.44
N PHE A 267 2.27 52.80 -46.63
CA PHE A 267 2.28 52.61 -45.18
C PHE A 267 2.02 51.15 -44.82
N ARG A 268 0.98 50.53 -45.40
CA ARG A 268 0.68 49.11 -45.18
C ARG A 268 1.82 48.21 -45.68
N ALA A 269 2.43 48.52 -46.81
CA ALA A 269 3.56 47.77 -47.35
C ALA A 269 4.77 47.79 -46.40
N ARG A 270 5.14 48.97 -45.87
CA ARG A 270 6.23 49.11 -44.88
C ARG A 270 5.93 48.41 -43.56
N LEU A 271 4.68 48.47 -43.10
CA LEU A 271 4.23 47.73 -41.92
C LEU A 271 4.38 46.22 -42.13
N HIS A 272 3.95 45.73 -43.29
CA HIS A 272 4.05 44.32 -43.65
C HIS A 272 5.52 43.86 -43.70
N GLU A 273 6.40 44.68 -44.26
CA GLU A 273 7.84 44.38 -44.31
C GLU A 273 8.49 44.38 -42.92
N THR A 274 8.07 45.30 -42.04
CA THR A 274 8.56 45.36 -40.65
C THR A 274 8.12 44.12 -39.86
N VAL A 275 6.85 43.71 -40.00
CA VAL A 275 6.31 42.51 -39.35
C VAL A 275 6.99 41.23 -39.87
N ARG A 276 7.40 41.18 -41.15
CA ARG A 276 8.18 40.05 -41.69
C ARG A 276 9.58 39.93 -41.10
N ARG A 277 10.17 41.01 -40.60
CA ARG A 277 11.50 41.00 -39.94
C ARG A 277 11.41 40.70 -38.45
N LEU A 278 10.23 40.83 -37.86
CA LEU A 278 9.96 40.59 -36.44
C LEU A 278 10.44 39.23 -35.92
N PRO A 279 10.29 38.09 -36.66
CA PRO A 279 10.76 36.79 -36.18
C PRO A 279 12.27 36.70 -35.93
N LYS A 280 13.07 37.55 -36.59
CA LYS A 280 14.53 37.62 -36.37
C LYS A 280 14.91 38.55 -35.21
N ALA A 281 13.99 39.42 -34.77
CA ALA A 281 14.22 40.34 -33.66
C ALA A 281 13.95 39.70 -32.28
N ILE A 282 13.49 38.45 -32.23
CA ILE A 282 13.16 37.72 -31.00
C ILE A 282 14.41 37.21 -30.28
N ASP A 283 15.49 36.93 -31.02
CA ASP A 283 16.72 36.34 -30.48
C ASP A 283 17.28 37.12 -29.27
N PRO A 284 17.47 38.46 -29.33
CA PRO A 284 17.88 39.23 -28.16
C PRO A 284 16.81 39.33 -27.06
N LEU A 285 15.52 39.17 -27.39
CA LEU A 285 14.44 39.21 -26.41
C LEU A 285 14.38 37.93 -25.55
N VAL A 286 14.80 36.79 -26.11
CA VAL A 286 14.89 35.52 -25.37
C VAL A 286 16.03 35.53 -24.34
N GLU A 287 17.05 36.37 -24.53
CA GLU A 287 18.10 36.56 -23.52
C GLU A 287 17.58 37.22 -22.23
N GLU A 288 16.50 38.00 -22.29
CA GLU A 288 15.88 38.61 -21.10
C GLU A 288 15.20 37.60 -20.15
N ILE A 289 15.26 36.31 -20.49
CA ILE A 289 14.69 35.23 -19.67
C ILE A 289 15.63 34.77 -18.58
N ASP A 290 16.94 34.97 -18.71
CA ASP A 290 17.90 34.59 -17.66
C ASP A 290 17.58 35.24 -16.31
N PRO A 291 17.32 36.57 -16.23
CA PRO A 291 16.90 37.19 -14.97
C PRO A 291 15.59 36.63 -14.40
N VAL A 292 14.69 36.14 -15.26
CA VAL A 292 13.44 35.49 -14.83
C VAL A 292 13.74 34.11 -14.24
N LEU A 293 14.60 33.34 -14.90
CA LEU A 293 15.05 32.02 -14.42
C LEU A 293 15.87 32.12 -13.13
N ASP A 294 16.62 33.21 -12.93
CA ASP A 294 17.38 33.48 -11.69
C ASP A 294 16.48 33.76 -10.49
N ARG A 295 15.33 34.39 -10.71
CA ARG A 295 14.36 34.73 -9.66
C ARG A 295 13.39 33.58 -9.36
N LEU A 296 13.27 32.63 -10.27
CA LEU A 296 12.32 31.52 -10.21
C LEU A 296 12.45 30.66 -8.94
N PRO A 297 13.66 30.26 -8.49
CA PRO A 297 13.82 29.48 -7.26
C PRO A 297 13.33 30.24 -6.02
N ALA A 298 13.68 31.52 -5.90
CA ALA A 298 13.28 32.37 -4.77
C ALA A 298 11.76 32.58 -4.73
N GLU A 299 11.12 32.72 -5.90
CA GLU A 299 9.66 32.84 -5.99
C GLU A 299 8.96 31.52 -5.64
N LEU A 300 9.56 30.36 -5.95
CA LEU A 300 9.08 29.05 -5.55
C LEU A 300 9.18 28.84 -4.03
N GLU A 301 10.29 29.25 -3.42
CA GLU A 301 10.45 29.24 -1.95
C GLU A 301 9.42 30.14 -1.27
N ARG A 302 9.21 31.35 -1.82
CA ARG A 302 8.22 32.30 -1.30
C ARG A 302 6.79 31.75 -1.33
N ARG A 303 6.49 30.89 -2.30
CA ARG A 303 5.18 30.24 -2.47
C ARG A 303 5.16 28.79 -1.99
N SER A 304 6.15 28.37 -1.21
CA SER A 304 6.27 26.99 -0.74
C SER A 304 5.01 26.51 0.01
N ASP A 305 4.41 27.36 0.84
CA ASP A 305 3.16 27.06 1.54
C ASP A 305 1.95 26.88 0.58
N GLU A 306 1.87 27.71 -0.48
CA GLU A 306 0.84 27.56 -1.53
C GLU A 306 1.02 26.23 -2.28
N ILE A 307 2.27 25.87 -2.57
CA ILE A 307 2.62 24.59 -3.21
C ILE A 307 2.25 23.42 -2.31
N GLU A 308 2.49 23.52 -1.00
CA GLU A 308 2.09 22.51 -0.03
C GLU A 308 0.58 22.31 -0.02
N ALA A 309 -0.20 23.39 0.02
CA ALA A 309 -1.65 23.32 0.00
C ALA A 309 -2.18 22.68 -1.29
N LEU A 310 -1.59 23.03 -2.44
CA LEU A 310 -1.90 22.41 -3.73
C LEU A 310 -1.56 20.92 -3.76
N LEU A 311 -0.39 20.52 -3.26
CA LEU A 311 0.03 19.12 -3.16
C LEU A 311 -0.90 18.33 -2.23
N MET A 312 -1.25 18.91 -1.07
CA MET A 312 -2.21 18.31 -0.15
C MET A 312 -3.55 18.09 -0.85
N GLN A 313 -4.09 19.12 -1.51
CA GLN A 313 -5.36 19.01 -2.21
C GLN A 313 -5.32 17.97 -3.34
N LEU A 314 -4.22 17.91 -4.10
CA LEU A 314 -4.02 16.92 -5.16
C LEU A 314 -3.99 15.49 -4.59
N ILE A 315 -3.23 15.27 -3.51
CA ILE A 315 -3.11 13.96 -2.88
C ILE A 315 -4.46 13.53 -2.29
N LEU A 316 -5.16 14.41 -1.58
CA LEU A 316 -6.47 14.10 -1.01
C LEU A 316 -7.50 13.77 -2.12
N ARG A 317 -7.48 14.50 -3.23
CA ARG A 317 -8.33 14.23 -4.40
C ARG A 317 -7.97 12.91 -5.08
N LEU A 318 -6.70 12.54 -5.12
CA LEU A 318 -6.26 11.24 -5.64
C LEU A 318 -6.75 10.09 -4.75
N VAL A 319 -6.67 10.24 -3.42
CA VAL A 319 -7.23 9.26 -2.47
C VAL A 319 -8.75 9.12 -2.67
N ASP A 320 -9.46 10.21 -2.95
CA ASP A 320 -10.90 10.15 -3.23
C ASP A 320 -11.23 9.39 -4.52
N ALA A 321 -10.41 9.56 -5.56
CA ALA A 321 -10.54 8.86 -6.83
C ALA A 321 -10.22 7.36 -6.74
N LEU A 322 -9.43 6.95 -5.73
CA LEU A 322 -9.15 5.54 -5.47
C LEU A 322 -10.34 4.89 -4.76
N ASP A 323 -10.87 3.82 -5.36
CA ASP A 323 -11.89 2.96 -4.74
C ASP A 323 -11.20 1.95 -3.81
N VAL A 324 -10.71 2.47 -2.68
CA VAL A 324 -9.99 1.70 -1.65
C VAL A 324 -10.88 0.58 -1.11
N ASP A 325 -12.18 0.85 -0.93
CA ASP A 325 -13.13 -0.10 -0.35
C ASP A 325 -13.30 -1.32 -1.25
N ARG A 326 -13.50 -1.09 -2.55
CA ARG A 326 -13.57 -2.16 -3.54
C ARG A 326 -12.23 -2.92 -3.67
N MET A 327 -11.11 -2.21 -3.66
CA MET A 327 -9.79 -2.83 -3.74
C MET A 327 -9.53 -3.77 -2.54
N ILE A 328 -9.92 -3.37 -1.34
CA ILE A 328 -9.83 -4.21 -0.14
C ILE A 328 -10.77 -5.40 -0.25
N TYR A 329 -12.02 -5.18 -0.67
CA TYR A 329 -12.98 -6.26 -0.86
C TYR A 329 -12.48 -7.31 -1.85
N GLU A 330 -11.97 -6.90 -3.01
CA GLU A 330 -11.41 -7.79 -4.02
C GLU A 330 -10.14 -8.50 -3.51
N ASN A 331 -9.27 -7.81 -2.76
CA ASN A 331 -8.08 -8.41 -2.15
C ASN A 331 -8.42 -9.41 -1.05
N VAL A 332 -9.41 -9.13 -0.18
CA VAL A 332 -9.87 -10.06 0.87
C VAL A 332 -10.58 -11.26 0.25
N ARG A 333 -11.35 -11.06 -0.83
CA ARG A 333 -11.91 -12.15 -1.62
C ARG A 333 -10.82 -12.98 -2.32
N ALA A 334 -9.69 -12.37 -2.67
CA ALA A 334 -8.53 -13.05 -3.22
C ALA A 334 -7.71 -13.85 -2.19
N TYR A 335 -7.96 -13.67 -0.88
CA TYR A 335 -7.47 -14.64 0.11
C TYR A 335 -8.19 -15.98 -0.10
N ASP A 336 -7.45 -16.90 -0.74
CA ASP A 336 -7.91 -18.21 -1.15
C ASP A 336 -8.52 -19.02 0.01
N GLU A 337 -9.49 -19.90 -0.28
CA GLU A 337 -10.25 -20.72 0.67
C GLU A 337 -9.35 -21.47 1.68
N ARG A 338 -8.09 -21.72 1.31
CA ARG A 338 -7.08 -22.39 2.13
C ARG A 338 -6.46 -21.48 3.18
N GLN A 339 -6.34 -20.18 2.93
CA GLN A 339 -5.63 -19.26 3.83
C GLN A 339 -6.48 -18.89 5.05
N LEU A 340 -7.77 -18.61 4.85
CA LEU A 340 -8.70 -18.35 5.95
C LEU A 340 -8.86 -19.58 6.86
N GLU A 341 -8.92 -20.77 6.25
CA GLU A 341 -8.91 -22.03 6.99
C GLU A 341 -7.59 -22.25 7.74
N MET A 342 -6.43 -21.97 7.13
CA MET A 342 -5.14 -22.11 7.81
C MET A 342 -5.01 -21.15 8.99
N LEU A 343 -5.51 -19.92 8.87
CA LEU A 343 -5.53 -18.95 9.98
C LEU A 343 -6.40 -19.46 11.14
N LEU A 344 -7.64 -19.85 10.86
CA LEU A 344 -8.55 -20.41 11.87
C LEU A 344 -8.00 -21.71 12.48
N ARG A 345 -7.48 -22.61 11.65
CA ARG A 345 -6.99 -23.91 12.12
C ARG A 345 -5.72 -23.78 12.95
N ARG A 346 -4.82 -22.84 12.66
CA ARG A 346 -3.58 -22.68 13.44
C ARG A 346 -3.83 -22.10 14.83
N THR A 347 -4.81 -21.20 14.97
CA THR A 347 -5.11 -20.57 16.27
C THR A 347 -6.05 -21.43 17.12
N THR A 348 -7.03 -22.11 16.52
CA THR A 348 -8.09 -22.80 17.28
C THR A 348 -7.74 -24.25 17.64
N ASN A 349 -6.89 -24.94 16.86
CA ASN A 349 -6.70 -26.39 17.03
C ASN A 349 -6.03 -26.80 18.36
N GLU A 350 -5.13 -25.98 18.93
CA GLU A 350 -4.53 -26.28 20.24
C GLU A 350 -5.56 -26.26 21.37
N GLN A 351 -6.41 -25.23 21.39
CA GLN A 351 -7.48 -25.08 22.39
C GLN A 351 -8.54 -26.17 22.25
N LEU A 352 -8.94 -26.51 21.02
CA LEU A 352 -9.94 -27.57 20.80
C LEU A 352 -9.44 -28.95 21.23
N ASN A 353 -8.14 -29.23 21.06
CA ASN A 353 -7.57 -30.49 21.55
C ASN A 353 -7.67 -30.60 23.08
N TYR A 354 -7.54 -29.50 23.81
CA TYR A 354 -7.76 -29.51 25.25
C TYR A 354 -9.21 -29.88 25.59
N ILE A 355 -10.19 -29.24 24.95
CA ILE A 355 -11.62 -29.57 25.15
C ILE A 355 -11.85 -31.05 24.84
N LYS A 356 -11.28 -31.57 23.73
CA LYS A 356 -11.40 -32.97 23.32
C LYS A 356 -11.01 -33.94 24.44
N TYR A 357 -9.85 -33.72 25.06
CA TYR A 357 -9.37 -34.59 26.13
C TYR A 357 -10.07 -34.31 27.46
N LEU A 358 -10.48 -33.07 27.74
CA LEU A 358 -11.29 -32.73 28.91
C LEU A 358 -12.65 -33.45 28.87
N GLY A 359 -13.23 -33.64 27.68
CA GLY A 359 -14.43 -34.46 27.48
C GLY A 359 -14.25 -35.90 27.98
N ALA A 360 -13.03 -36.44 27.90
CA ALA A 360 -12.73 -37.77 28.46
C ALA A 360 -12.71 -37.74 30.00
N VAL A 361 -12.10 -36.70 30.60
CA VAL A 361 -12.09 -36.50 32.07
C VAL A 361 -13.52 -36.34 32.60
N LEU A 362 -14.32 -35.50 31.94
CA LEU A 362 -15.72 -35.28 32.30
C LEU A 362 -16.55 -36.56 32.09
N GLY A 363 -16.25 -37.34 31.06
CA GLY A 363 -16.85 -38.66 30.85
C GLY A 363 -16.52 -39.64 31.97
N ILE A 364 -15.28 -39.66 32.50
CA ILE A 364 -14.92 -40.48 33.67
C ILE A 364 -15.77 -40.07 34.88
N VAL A 365 -15.85 -38.76 35.15
CA VAL A 365 -16.68 -38.20 36.23
C VAL A 365 -18.15 -38.59 36.05
N GLY A 366 -18.68 -38.48 34.83
CA GLY A 366 -20.04 -38.93 34.49
C GLY A 366 -20.24 -40.42 34.72
N GLY A 367 -19.23 -41.24 34.41
CA GLY A 367 -19.26 -42.68 34.66
C GLY A 367 -19.33 -43.04 36.14
N PHE A 368 -18.65 -42.28 37.02
CA PHE A 368 -18.82 -42.41 38.47
C PHE A 368 -20.25 -42.10 38.92
N ILE A 369 -20.83 -41.03 38.37
CA ILE A 369 -22.22 -40.62 38.67
C ILE A 369 -23.21 -41.69 38.22
N ILE A 370 -23.04 -42.26 37.02
CA ILE A 370 -23.90 -43.32 36.50
C ILE A 370 -23.78 -44.60 37.33
N TRP A 371 -22.56 -44.93 37.77
CA TRP A 371 -22.28 -46.13 38.56
C TRP A 371 -22.91 -46.09 39.96
N ALA A 372 -22.75 -44.99 40.70
CA ALA A 372 -23.31 -44.84 42.04
C ALA A 372 -23.88 -43.42 42.24
N PRO A 373 -25.13 -43.16 41.83
CA PRO A 373 -25.68 -41.80 41.78
C PRO A 373 -25.70 -41.08 43.14
N ALA A 374 -26.19 -41.75 44.18
CA ALA A 374 -26.32 -41.16 45.51
C ALA A 374 -24.96 -40.84 46.15
N ALA A 375 -24.02 -41.79 46.12
CA ALA A 375 -22.69 -41.60 46.66
C ALA A 375 -21.89 -40.54 45.88
N SER A 376 -21.98 -40.58 44.55
CA SER A 376 -21.29 -39.62 43.68
C SER A 376 -21.81 -38.20 43.86
N LEU A 377 -23.12 -38.00 44.02
CA LEU A 377 -23.69 -36.67 44.27
C LEU A 377 -23.09 -36.02 45.52
N VAL A 378 -22.96 -36.77 46.61
CA VAL A 378 -22.37 -36.28 47.86
C VAL A 378 -20.89 -35.93 47.66
N VAL A 379 -20.12 -36.82 47.02
CA VAL A 379 -18.68 -36.61 46.78
C VAL A 379 -18.44 -35.41 45.87
N PHE A 380 -19.16 -35.28 44.74
CA PHE A 380 -18.96 -34.17 43.82
C PHE A 380 -19.46 -32.83 44.39
N THR A 381 -20.55 -32.83 45.16
CA THR A 381 -21.06 -31.60 45.79
C THR A 381 -20.09 -31.09 46.87
N THR A 382 -19.58 -31.99 47.71
CA THR A 382 -18.58 -31.64 48.74
C THR A 382 -17.26 -31.17 48.13
N PHE A 383 -16.78 -31.88 47.09
CA PHE A 383 -15.57 -31.49 46.38
C PHE A 383 -15.73 -30.15 45.64
N GLY A 384 -16.86 -29.93 44.98
CA GLY A 384 -17.17 -28.67 44.30
C GLY A 384 -17.24 -27.48 45.27
N LEU A 385 -17.89 -27.65 46.42
CA LEU A 385 -17.95 -26.64 47.47
C LEU A 385 -16.55 -26.32 48.04
N ALA A 386 -15.71 -27.35 48.20
CA ALA A 386 -14.34 -27.18 48.68
C ALA A 386 -13.47 -26.41 47.68
N ILE A 387 -13.58 -26.71 46.37
CA ILE A 387 -12.88 -25.95 45.33
C ILE A 387 -13.37 -24.51 45.30
N TYR A 388 -14.69 -24.28 45.35
CA TYR A 388 -15.25 -22.94 45.37
C TYR A 388 -14.75 -22.13 46.57
N ALA A 389 -14.75 -22.72 47.77
CA ALA A 389 -14.22 -22.08 48.97
C ALA A 389 -12.72 -21.76 48.83
N LEU A 390 -11.93 -22.67 48.27
CA LEU A 390 -10.51 -22.46 48.04
C LEU A 390 -10.24 -21.34 47.02
N ASP A 391 -10.99 -21.32 45.92
CA ASP A 391 -10.88 -20.29 44.87
C ASP A 391 -11.27 -18.91 45.43
N GLU A 392 -12.36 -18.83 46.19
CA GLU A 392 -12.81 -17.59 46.85
C GLU A 392 -11.76 -17.08 47.86
N ILE A 393 -11.13 -17.97 48.63
CA ILE A 393 -10.04 -17.62 49.56
C ILE A 393 -8.83 -17.07 48.79
N LEU A 394 -8.43 -17.74 47.70
CA LEU A 394 -7.30 -17.31 46.87
C LEU A 394 -7.58 -15.98 46.16
N TYR A 395 -8.80 -15.80 45.66
CA TYR A 395 -9.23 -14.56 45.00
C TYR A 395 -9.16 -13.38 45.98
N ARG A 396 -9.75 -13.53 47.18
CA ARG A 396 -9.69 -12.51 48.23
C ARG A 396 -8.26 -12.16 48.65
N SER A 397 -7.39 -13.15 48.77
CA SER A 397 -5.97 -12.95 49.15
C SER A 397 -5.14 -12.20 48.10
N ARG A 398 -5.56 -12.17 46.83
CA ARG A 398 -4.90 -11.40 45.77
C ARG A 398 -5.40 -9.96 45.66
N THR A 399 -6.60 -9.68 46.15
CA THR A 399 -7.23 -8.35 46.10
C THR A 399 -6.90 -7.46 47.29
N ASP A 400 -6.29 -7.99 48.36
CA ASP A 400 -5.77 -7.18 49.47
C ASP A 400 -4.35 -6.67 49.13
N PRO A 401 -4.16 -5.39 48.74
CA PRO A 401 -2.82 -4.81 48.72
C PRO A 401 -2.30 -4.75 50.16
N ALA A 402 -1.09 -5.27 50.38
CA ALA A 402 -0.43 -5.17 51.68
C ALA A 402 -0.49 -3.72 52.20
N PRO A 403 -0.83 -3.47 53.47
CA PRO A 403 -0.76 -2.13 54.03
C PRO A 403 0.70 -1.67 53.98
N SER A 404 0.96 -0.59 53.26
CA SER A 404 2.25 0.10 53.23
C SER A 404 2.56 0.60 54.65
N SER A 405 3.45 -0.09 55.35
CA SER A 405 4.07 0.37 56.60
C SER A 405 5.32 1.18 56.33
#